data_AF-A0A699XT56-F1
#
_entry.id   AF-A0A699XT56-F1
#
_cell.length_a   1.000
_cell.length_b   1.000
_cell.length_c   1.000
_cell.angle_alpha   90.00
_cell.angle_beta   90.00
_cell.angle_gamma   90.00
#
_symmetry.space_group_name_H-M   'P 1'
#
loop_
_entity.id
_entity.type
_entity.pdbx_description
1 polymer ?
#
loop_
_entity_poly.entity_id
_entity_poly.type
_entity_poly.pdbx_seq_one_letter_code
_entity_poly.pdbx_strand_id
1 'polypeptide(L)' 'AVKDLKAPSEGLQGLDAQFESKEDGVIYFVGRIWVPSTGGIRKVILDEAHAS' A
#
# COMPACT_ATOMS: atom_id res chain seq x y z
N ALA A 1 -23.90 0.79 -4.10
CA ALA A 1 -23.20 -0.33 -4.76
C ALA A 1 -21.76 0.11 -4.99
N VAL A 2 -20.82 -0.46 -4.23
CA VAL A 2 -19.39 -0.34 -4.58
C VAL A 2 -19.23 -1.06 -5.90
N LYS A 3 -18.94 -0.33 -6.97
CA LYS A 3 -18.78 -0.92 -8.29
C LYS A 3 -17.57 -1.83 -8.21
N ASP A 4 -17.77 -3.12 -8.50
CA ASP A 4 -16.69 -4.09 -8.61
C ASP A 4 -15.63 -3.56 -9.57
N LEU A 5 -14.54 -3.04 -8.99
CA LEU A 5 -13.39 -2.57 -9.74
C LEU A 5 -12.64 -3.83 -10.17
N LYS A 6 -13.15 -4.54 -11.17
CA LYS A 6 -12.45 -5.67 -11.78
C LYS A 6 -11.30 -5.11 -12.61
N ALA A 7 -10.20 -4.78 -11.94
CA ALA A 7 -8.92 -4.59 -12.58
C ALA A 7 -8.60 -5.88 -13.37
N PRO A 8 -8.07 -5.78 -14.60
CA PRO A 8 -7.65 -6.95 -15.35
C PRO A 8 -6.63 -7.70 -14.50
N SER A 9 -6.96 -8.94 -14.12
CA SER A 9 -6.13 -9.78 -13.25
C SER A 9 -4.71 -9.94 -13.78
N GLU A 10 -4.55 -9.88 -15.11
CA GLU A 10 -3.27 -9.99 -15.81
C GLU A 10 -2.30 -8.84 -15.51
N GLY A 11 -2.80 -7.63 -15.19
CA GLY A 11 -1.97 -6.48 -14.81
C GLY A 11 -1.61 -6.42 -13.31
N LEU A 12 -2.27 -7.26 -12.50
CA LEU A 12 -2.02 -7.40 -11.06
C LEU A 12 -1.15 -8.62 -10.73
N GLN A 13 -1.09 -9.58 -11.65
CA GLN A 13 -0.20 -10.75 -11.56
C GLN A 13 1.25 -10.28 -11.53
N GLY A 14 1.87 -10.31 -10.35
CA GLY A 14 3.24 -9.86 -10.10
C GLY A 14 3.35 -8.66 -9.15
N LEU A 15 2.27 -7.93 -8.89
CA LEU A 15 2.26 -6.89 -7.85
C LEU A 15 2.42 -7.52 -6.46
N ASP A 16 1.76 -8.67 -6.23
CA ASP A 16 1.90 -9.46 -5.00
C ASP A 16 3.33 -9.95 -4.77
N ALA A 17 4.05 -10.26 -5.85
CA ALA A 17 5.46 -10.68 -5.77
C ALA A 17 6.42 -9.53 -5.40
N GLN A 18 5.97 -8.28 -5.49
CA GLN A 18 6.74 -7.10 -5.09
C GLN A 18 6.48 -6.69 -3.63
N PHE A 19 5.51 -7.34 -2.96
CA PHE A 19 5.24 -7.14 -1.55
C PHE A 19 6.08 -8.10 -0.70
N GLU A 20 6.93 -7.54 0.15
CA GLU A 20 7.79 -8.30 1.05
C GLU A 20 7.38 -8.05 2.49
N SER A 21 6.94 -9.10 3.20
CA SER A 21 6.74 -9.06 4.65
C SER A 21 8.04 -9.38 5.37
N LYS A 22 8.50 -8.49 6.26
CA LYS A 22 9.66 -8.72 7.11
C LYS A 22 9.29 -9.24 8.50
N GLU A 23 10.29 -9.68 9.26
CA GLU A 23 10.14 -10.22 10.62
C GLU A 23 9.53 -9.23 11.62
N ASP A 24 9.68 -7.92 11.35
CA ASP A 24 9.08 -6.82 12.10
C ASP A 24 7.57 -6.63 11.81
N GLY A 25 6.99 -7.43 10.91
CA GLY A 25 5.59 -7.34 10.50
C GLY A 25 5.31 -6.20 9.52
N VAL A 26 6.34 -5.47 9.07
CA VAL A 26 6.20 -4.39 8.10
C VAL A 26 6.20 -4.96 6.69
N ILE A 27 5.27 -4.46 5.88
CA ILE A 27 5.18 -4.79 4.46
C ILE A 27 5.98 -3.74 3.69
N TYR A 28 6.82 -4.21 2.77
CA TYR A 28 7.59 -3.38 1.86
C TYR A 28 7.08 -3.55 0.42
N PHE A 29 7.15 -2.48 -0.36
CA PHE A 29 6.92 -2.45 -1.79
C PHE A 29 8.08 -1.70 -2.45
N VAL A 30 8.85 -2.38 -3.31
CA VAL A 30 10.02 -1.80 -4.01
C VAL A 30 11.00 -1.12 -3.03
N GLY A 31 11.33 -1.82 -1.94
CA GLY A 31 12.28 -1.35 -0.92
C GLY A 31 11.77 -0.21 -0.02
N ARG A 32 10.49 0.15 -0.10
CA ARG A 32 9.86 1.19 0.74
C ARG A 32 8.75 0.60 1.59
N ILE A 33 8.51 1.16 2.78
CA ILE A 33 7.38 0.77 3.62
C ILE A 33 6.08 0.99 2.84
N TRP A 34 5.26 -0.05 2.76
CA TRP A 34 3.93 0.05 2.18
C TRP A 34 2.94 0.58 3.19
N VAL A 35 2.17 1.59 2.78
CA VAL A 35 1.10 2.18 3.58
C VAL A 35 -0.24 1.92 2.91
N PRO A 36 -1.20 1.29 3.61
CA PRO A 36 -2.53 1.04 3.07
C PRO A 36 -3.26 2.36 2.75
N SER A 37 -4.11 2.34 1.73
CA SER A 37 -5.00 3.47 1.41
C SER A 37 -6.18 3.59 2.39
N THR A 38 -6.42 2.56 3.20
CA THR A 38 -7.56 2.50 4.12
C THR A 38 -7.29 3.26 5.42
N GLY A 39 -8.36 3.63 6.13
CA GLY A 39 -8.26 4.23 7.46
C GLY A 39 -7.68 5.65 7.53
N GLY A 40 -7.41 6.31 6.40
CA GLY A 40 -6.89 7.68 6.36
C GLY A 40 -5.42 7.83 6.81
N ILE A 41 -4.71 6.72 7.01
CA ILE A 41 -3.34 6.69 7.55
C ILE A 41 -2.38 7.53 6.70
N ARG A 42 -2.53 7.50 5.36
CA ARG A 42 -1.70 8.30 4.45
C ARG A 42 -1.82 9.80 4.70
N LYS A 43 -3.00 10.29 5.08
CA LYS A 43 -3.19 11.71 5.40
C LYS A 43 -2.42 12.08 6.66
N VAL A 44 -2.54 11.26 7.71
CA VAL A 44 -1.83 11.49 8.98
C VAL A 44 -0.31 11.54 8.76
N ILE A 45 0.23 10.59 8.00
CA ILE A 45 1.67 10.56 7.67
C ILE A 45 2.09 11.82 6.92
N LEU A 46 1.28 12.28 5.96
CA LEU A 46 1.59 13.46 5.16
C LEU A 46 1.51 14.75 5.99
N ASP A 47 0.47 14.90 6.82
CA ASP A 47 0.27 16.05 7.69
C ASP A 47 1.42 16.17 8.70
N GLU A 48 1.85 15.06 9.31
CA GLU A 48 2.99 15.02 10.23
C GLU A 48 4.31 15.34 9.52
N ALA A 49 4.57 14.73 8.37
CA ALA A 49 5.81 14.96 7.61
C ALA A 49 5.92 16.40 7.08
N HIS A 50 4.80 17.05 6.77
CA HIS A 50 4.76 18.43 6.32
C HIS A 50 4.91 19.43 7.48
N ALA A 51 4.54 19.07 8.70
CA ALA A 51 4.56 19.97 9.85
C ALA A 51 5.97 20.31 10.38
N SER A 52 7.04 19.67 9.88
CA SER A 52 8.42 19.87 10.33
C SER A 52 9.24 20.84 9.47
#